data_AF-A0A9C8W1Q1-F1
#
_entry.id   AF-A0A9C8W1Q1-F1
#
_cell.length_a   1.000
_cell.length_b   1.000
_cell.length_c   1.000
_cell.angle_alpha   90.00
_cell.angle_beta   90.00
_cell.angle_gamma   90.00
#
_symmetry.space_group_name_H-M   'P 1'
#
loop_
_entity.id
_entity.type
_entity.pdbx_description
1 polymer ?
#
loop_
_entity_poly.entity_id
_entity_poly.type
_entity_poly.pdbx_seq_one_letter_code
_entity_poly.pdbx_strand_id
1 'polypeptide(L)'
;MEARVSGLVTALLLAGCLMLLSPAPAAWAADEDPYSQDVQPLPEGMTTVDCARCHFEIFTTIKTGRGAHRIPCRQCHETFHSFQHGLRYEDVLPRCDGCHDHPHGDSEQMTACKQCHQKPHAPLASLDIEQLQPFCADCHGEQAAQLADHPGSHSELACNDCHSDRHGHIPKCTKCHETPHTTYVDNKGCTACHPAHMPQELHYGPRIDNAICAGCHAGTGAKLREGRSAHSMLRCVFCHSDHHGAIPACQDCHGIPHSEGILQDFSGCQDCHGDPHRLSLGASD
;
A
#
# COMPACT_ATOMS: atom_id res chain seq x y z
N MET A 1 67.19 -13.56 -51.15
CA MET A 1 68.00 -14.10 -50.02
C MET A 1 69.37 -13.47 -50.10
N GLU A 2 69.64 -12.40 -49.36
CA GLU A 2 70.96 -11.85 -48.92
C GLU A 2 70.60 -10.77 -47.88
N ALA A 3 70.88 -10.88 -46.57
CA ALA A 3 72.13 -10.87 -45.82
C ALA A 3 72.59 -9.46 -45.38
N ARG A 4 72.67 -9.29 -44.04
CA ARG A 4 73.62 -8.48 -43.22
C ARG A 4 73.46 -6.95 -43.24
N VAL A 5 73.20 -6.27 -42.11
CA VAL A 5 73.97 -6.04 -40.85
C VAL A 5 75.12 -5.03 -40.99
N SER A 6 75.02 -3.99 -40.14
CA SER A 6 76.06 -3.15 -39.50
C SER A 6 76.62 -1.90 -40.18
N GLY A 7 76.75 -0.85 -39.35
CA GLY A 7 77.70 0.27 -39.50
C GLY A 7 77.07 1.64 -39.24
N LEU A 8 76.89 2.06 -37.99
CA LEU A 8 77.74 3.01 -37.23
C LEU A 8 77.85 4.46 -37.77
N VAL A 9 77.29 5.38 -36.98
CA VAL A 9 77.85 6.68 -36.53
C VAL A 9 78.21 7.73 -37.58
N THR A 10 77.46 8.83 -37.59
CA THR A 10 78.05 10.17 -37.42
C THR A 10 77.01 11.15 -36.89
N ALA A 11 77.34 11.78 -35.75
CA ALA A 11 76.60 12.89 -35.17
C ALA A 11 76.84 14.16 -36.00
N LEU A 12 75.77 14.86 -36.37
CA LEU A 12 75.84 16.29 -36.69
C LEU A 12 74.74 17.02 -35.92
N LEU A 13 75.20 17.79 -34.94
CA LEU A 13 74.47 18.82 -34.22
C LEU A 13 73.96 19.86 -35.20
N LEU A 14 72.65 19.88 -35.44
CA LEU A 14 71.94 21.06 -35.92
C LEU A 14 70.94 21.45 -34.84
N ALA A 15 71.31 22.48 -34.09
CA ALA A 15 70.44 23.18 -33.15
C ALA A 15 69.32 23.87 -33.94
N GLY A 16 68.29 23.11 -34.30
CA GLY A 16 67.01 23.64 -34.75
C GLY A 16 66.29 24.22 -33.55
N CYS A 17 66.23 25.55 -33.48
CA CYS A 17 65.44 26.28 -32.50
C CYS A 17 63.95 25.93 -32.73
N LEU A 18 63.48 24.88 -32.06
CA LEU A 18 62.08 24.52 -31.99
C LEU A 18 61.41 25.62 -31.16
N MET A 19 60.91 26.65 -31.84
CA MET A 19 59.98 27.58 -31.22
C MET A 19 58.79 26.75 -30.73
N LEU A 20 58.77 26.49 -29.44
CA LEU A 20 57.60 26.05 -28.71
C LEU A 20 56.54 27.13 -28.95
N LEU A 21 55.68 26.94 -29.95
CA LEU A 21 54.37 27.57 -29.94
C LEU A 21 53.67 27.03 -28.71
N SER A 22 53.83 27.73 -27.59
CA SER A 22 52.86 27.66 -26.51
C SER A 22 51.49 27.92 -27.17
N PRO A 23 50.49 27.03 -27.02
CA PRO A 23 49.14 27.40 -27.38
C PRO A 23 48.84 28.67 -26.57
N ALA A 24 48.53 29.76 -27.28
CA ALA A 24 48.06 30.97 -26.62
C ALA A 24 46.94 30.53 -25.66
N PRO A 25 46.91 31.01 -24.41
CA PRO A 25 45.77 30.76 -23.55
C PRO A 25 44.55 31.19 -24.36
N ALA A 26 43.57 30.29 -24.50
CA ALA A 26 42.33 30.58 -25.19
C ALA A 26 41.81 31.90 -24.62
N ALA A 27 41.99 32.98 -25.37
CA ALA A 27 41.53 34.28 -24.97
C ALA A 27 40.02 34.12 -24.85
N TRP A 28 39.50 34.22 -23.63
CA TRP A 28 38.08 34.40 -23.45
C TRP A 28 37.72 35.61 -24.30
N ALA A 29 37.02 35.37 -25.41
CA ALA A 29 36.47 36.46 -26.19
C ALA A 29 35.75 37.36 -25.19
N ALA A 30 36.08 38.65 -25.20
CA ALA A 30 35.35 39.59 -24.37
C ALA A 30 33.90 39.56 -24.88
N ASP A 31 33.03 38.88 -24.15
CA ASP A 31 31.60 38.90 -24.42
C ASP A 31 31.16 40.38 -24.45
N GLU A 32 30.28 40.73 -25.39
CA GLU A 32 29.65 42.04 -25.44
C GLU A 32 29.05 42.37 -24.05
N ASP A 33 29.08 43.65 -23.66
CA ASP A 33 28.53 44.09 -22.38
C ASP A 33 27.10 43.55 -22.23
N PRO A 34 26.84 42.63 -21.28
CA PRO A 34 25.54 41.97 -21.17
C PRO A 34 24.41 42.94 -20.86
N TYR A 35 24.71 44.14 -20.36
CA TYR A 35 23.74 45.19 -20.08
C TYR A 35 23.45 46.11 -21.27
N SER A 36 24.22 45.98 -22.35
CA SER A 36 24.01 46.72 -23.60
C SER A 36 23.08 45.99 -24.59
N GLN A 37 22.68 44.77 -24.25
CA GLN A 37 21.83 43.94 -25.09
C GLN A 37 20.35 44.26 -24.88
N ASP A 38 19.57 44.27 -25.96
CA ASP A 38 18.10 44.36 -25.89
C ASP A 38 17.52 43.00 -25.47
N VAL A 39 17.17 42.88 -24.19
CA VAL A 39 16.62 41.65 -23.62
C VAL A 39 15.12 41.80 -23.46
N GLN A 40 14.38 41.01 -24.24
CA GLN A 40 12.93 40.91 -24.08
C GLN A 40 12.60 40.17 -22.76
N PRO A 41 11.66 40.66 -21.92
CA PRO A 41 11.45 40.16 -20.56
C PRO A 41 11.12 38.67 -20.46
N LEU A 42 10.59 38.05 -21.50
CA LEU A 42 10.41 36.61 -21.66
C LEU A 42 10.41 36.34 -23.16
N PRO A 43 11.32 35.54 -23.73
CA PRO A 43 11.24 35.22 -25.15
C PRO A 43 9.91 34.50 -25.41
N GLU A 44 9.12 35.02 -26.37
CA GLU A 44 8.04 34.25 -26.96
C GLU A 44 8.61 32.90 -27.39
N GLY A 45 8.25 31.83 -26.66
CA GLY A 45 8.76 30.49 -26.93
C GLY A 45 9.70 29.89 -25.89
N MET A 46 9.87 30.45 -24.70
CA MET A 46 10.58 29.73 -23.63
C MET A 46 9.96 28.34 -23.42
N THR A 47 10.76 27.32 -23.66
CA THR A 47 10.32 25.93 -23.65
C THR A 47 10.47 25.33 -22.25
N THR A 48 9.83 24.19 -22.00
CA THR A 48 10.06 23.41 -20.77
C THR A 48 11.53 23.01 -20.61
N VAL A 49 12.25 22.83 -21.70
CA VAL A 49 13.68 22.51 -21.67
C VAL A 49 14.51 23.70 -21.19
N ASP A 50 14.14 24.93 -21.57
CA ASP A 50 14.81 26.14 -21.08
C ASP A 50 14.64 26.29 -19.58
N CYS A 51 13.43 26.04 -19.06
CA CYS A 51 13.19 25.98 -17.61
C CYS A 51 14.05 24.89 -16.94
N ALA A 52 14.17 23.72 -17.56
CA ALA A 52 14.90 22.56 -17.03
C ALA A 52 16.41 22.78 -16.92
N ARG A 53 16.99 23.71 -17.69
CA ARG A 53 18.41 24.06 -17.60
C ARG A 53 18.79 24.63 -16.24
N CYS A 54 17.88 25.38 -15.61
CA CYS A 54 18.10 25.96 -14.28
C CYS A 54 17.33 25.18 -13.19
N HIS A 55 16.11 24.73 -13.47
CA HIS A 55 15.27 23.96 -12.53
C HIS A 55 15.41 22.45 -12.74
N PHE A 56 16.65 21.97 -12.79
CA PHE A 56 16.97 20.59 -13.14
C PHE A 56 16.34 19.56 -12.19
N GLU A 57 16.36 19.81 -10.89
CA GLU A 57 15.79 18.90 -9.88
C GLU A 57 14.27 18.80 -9.99
N ILE A 58 13.59 19.92 -10.21
CA ILE A 58 12.14 19.97 -10.42
C ILE A 58 11.75 19.23 -11.71
N PHE A 59 12.46 19.54 -12.80
CA PHE A 59 12.25 18.85 -14.07
C PHE A 59 12.46 17.35 -13.94
N THR A 60 13.54 16.93 -13.26
CA THR A 60 13.83 15.51 -13.01
C THR A 60 12.75 14.86 -12.16
N THR A 61 12.26 15.54 -11.12
CA THR A 61 11.16 15.07 -10.27
C THR A 61 9.89 14.84 -11.08
N ILE A 62 9.48 15.78 -11.93
CA ILE A 62 8.29 15.63 -12.79
C ILE A 62 8.51 14.53 -13.84
N LYS A 63 9.72 14.46 -14.41
CA LYS A 63 10.09 13.45 -15.40
C LYS A 63 10.02 12.04 -14.83
N THR A 64 10.48 11.81 -13.59
CA THR A 64 10.58 10.46 -13.02
C THR A 64 9.42 10.09 -12.08
N GLY A 65 8.74 11.07 -11.50
CA GLY A 65 7.75 10.92 -10.42
C GLY A 65 6.42 10.22 -10.77
N ARG A 66 6.33 9.57 -11.95
CA ARG A 66 5.21 8.73 -12.40
C ARG A 66 3.81 9.40 -12.37
N GLY A 67 3.73 10.74 -12.33
CA GLY A 67 2.48 11.50 -12.39
C GLY A 67 2.12 12.01 -13.79
N ALA A 68 0.85 12.35 -14.00
CA ALA A 68 0.34 12.93 -15.25
C ALA A 68 0.79 14.39 -15.48
N HIS A 69 1.39 15.05 -14.48
CA HIS A 69 1.84 16.45 -14.52
C HIS A 69 3.07 16.71 -15.42
N ARG A 70 3.30 15.89 -16.46
CA ARG A 70 4.30 16.13 -17.51
C ARG A 70 3.77 17.14 -18.54
N ILE A 71 3.34 18.29 -18.05
CA ILE A 71 2.80 19.40 -18.84
C ILE A 71 3.86 20.50 -18.99
N PRO A 72 3.76 21.38 -20.00
CA PRO A 72 4.62 22.55 -20.07
C PRO A 72 4.51 23.40 -18.80
N CYS A 73 5.64 23.82 -18.21
CA CYS A 73 5.67 24.62 -16.98
C CYS A 73 4.75 25.84 -17.01
N ARG A 74 4.62 26.47 -18.19
CA ARG A 74 3.79 27.66 -18.44
C ARG A 74 2.28 27.40 -18.43
N GLN A 75 1.84 26.14 -18.36
CA GLN A 75 0.42 25.81 -18.18
C GLN A 75 -0.03 25.92 -16.72
N CYS A 76 0.91 25.91 -15.77
CA CYS A 76 0.63 26.07 -14.35
C CYS A 76 1.21 27.39 -13.82
N HIS A 77 2.44 27.73 -14.22
CA HIS A 77 3.07 29.00 -13.87
C HIS A 77 2.74 30.05 -14.93
N GLU A 78 1.97 31.06 -14.57
CA GLU A 78 1.69 32.22 -15.42
C GLU A 78 2.64 33.39 -15.15
N THR A 79 3.20 33.44 -13.94
CA THR A 79 4.24 34.38 -13.54
C THR A 79 5.50 33.63 -13.12
N PHE A 80 6.68 34.20 -13.40
CA PHE A 80 7.98 33.57 -13.17
C PHE A 80 8.91 34.51 -12.45
N HIS A 81 9.81 33.95 -11.62
CA HIS A 81 10.81 34.71 -10.85
C HIS A 81 10.24 35.89 -10.05
N SER A 82 8.98 35.76 -9.62
CA SER A 82 8.21 36.78 -8.89
C SER A 82 8.40 36.72 -7.37
N PHE A 83 9.12 35.72 -6.87
CA PHE A 83 9.40 35.60 -5.44
C PHE A 83 10.38 36.70 -4.99
N GLN A 84 9.86 37.64 -4.20
CA GLN A 84 10.59 38.78 -3.68
C GLN A 84 10.37 38.92 -2.17
N HIS A 85 11.23 39.69 -1.52
CA HIS A 85 11.14 39.91 -0.08
C HIS A 85 9.78 40.49 0.31
N GLY A 86 9.12 39.89 1.31
CA GLY A 86 7.79 40.28 1.78
C GLY A 86 6.62 39.48 1.22
N LEU A 87 6.83 38.62 0.21
CA LEU A 87 5.82 37.67 -0.24
C LEU A 87 5.97 36.32 0.48
N ARG A 88 4.85 35.70 0.87
CA ARG A 88 4.87 34.31 1.34
C ARG A 88 4.87 33.40 0.12
N TYR A 89 5.56 32.28 0.25
CA TYR A 89 5.66 31.29 -0.83
C TYR A 89 4.27 30.82 -1.31
N GLU A 90 3.33 30.62 -0.41
CA GLU A 90 1.96 30.22 -0.73
C GLU A 90 1.13 31.26 -1.49
N ASP A 91 1.50 32.53 -1.44
CA ASP A 91 0.77 33.61 -2.14
C ASP A 91 1.16 33.70 -3.63
N VAL A 92 2.26 33.06 -4.02
CA VAL A 92 2.79 33.08 -5.40
C VAL A 92 2.70 31.73 -6.11
N LEU A 93 2.23 30.68 -5.40
CA LEU A 93 2.07 29.37 -5.99
C LEU A 93 0.78 29.29 -6.82
N PRO A 94 0.83 28.66 -8.01
CA PRO A 94 -0.38 28.27 -8.71
C PRO A 94 -1.27 27.38 -7.83
N ARG A 95 -2.58 27.61 -7.89
CA ARG A 95 -3.54 26.80 -7.13
C ARG A 95 -3.87 25.52 -7.87
N CYS A 96 -3.99 24.42 -7.13
CA CYS A 96 -4.34 23.12 -7.70
C CYS A 96 -5.77 23.10 -8.26
N ASP A 97 -6.68 23.84 -7.63
CA ASP A 97 -8.10 23.96 -7.99
C ASP A 97 -8.35 24.75 -9.28
N GLY A 98 -7.31 25.36 -9.86
CA GLY A 98 -7.39 25.97 -11.20
C GLY A 98 -7.44 24.94 -12.34
N CYS A 99 -7.14 23.68 -12.07
CA CYS A 99 -7.14 22.59 -13.07
C CYS A 99 -7.78 21.30 -12.58
N HIS A 100 -7.68 21.01 -11.27
CA HIS A 100 -8.29 19.83 -10.66
C HIS A 100 -9.52 20.25 -9.87
N ASP A 101 -10.57 19.43 -9.89
CA ASP A 101 -11.65 19.56 -8.93
C ASP A 101 -11.16 19.15 -7.52
N HIS A 102 -12.08 18.98 -6.57
CA HIS A 102 -11.76 18.49 -5.23
C HIS A 102 -11.96 16.96 -5.13
N PRO A 103 -10.94 16.12 -5.42
CA PRO A 103 -11.09 14.67 -5.50
C PRO A 103 -11.42 14.00 -4.16
N HIS A 104 -11.25 14.72 -3.05
CA HIS A 104 -11.51 14.27 -1.69
C HIS A 104 -12.70 15.03 -1.04
N GLY A 105 -13.47 15.78 -1.85
CA GLY A 105 -14.61 16.58 -1.40
C GLY A 105 -14.25 18.02 -1.03
N ASP A 106 -15.28 18.83 -0.78
CA ASP A 106 -15.18 20.29 -0.66
C ASP A 106 -14.88 20.81 0.77
N SER A 107 -14.57 19.93 1.72
CA SER A 107 -14.27 20.38 3.08
C SER A 107 -13.00 21.21 3.12
N GLU A 108 -12.91 22.13 4.07
CA GLU A 108 -11.73 23.00 4.23
C GLU A 108 -10.44 22.18 4.40
N GLN A 109 -10.51 21.05 5.11
CA GLN A 109 -9.37 20.16 5.31
C GLN A 109 -8.96 19.47 4.00
N MET A 110 -9.92 19.01 3.19
CA MET A 110 -9.64 18.26 1.95
C MET A 110 -9.25 19.18 0.78
N THR A 111 -9.63 20.45 0.83
CA THR A 111 -9.21 21.47 -0.14
C THR A 111 -7.84 22.07 0.17
N ALA A 112 -7.35 21.92 1.40
CA ALA A 112 -5.99 22.29 1.81
C ALA A 112 -4.93 21.28 1.34
N CYS A 113 -4.86 21.05 0.02
CA CYS A 113 -4.09 19.99 -0.65
C CYS A 113 -2.67 19.77 -0.09
N LYS A 114 -1.94 20.85 0.20
CA LYS A 114 -0.55 20.81 0.68
C LYS A 114 -0.39 20.28 2.11
N GLN A 115 -1.45 20.21 2.90
CA GLN A 115 -1.40 19.58 4.23
C GLN A 115 -0.97 18.11 4.10
N CYS A 116 -1.49 17.41 3.08
CA CYS A 116 -1.12 16.01 2.84
C CYS A 116 -0.12 15.87 1.68
N HIS A 117 -0.23 16.67 0.62
CA HIS A 117 0.62 16.62 -0.57
C HIS A 117 1.73 17.68 -0.54
N GLN A 118 2.85 17.33 0.10
CA GLN A 118 3.91 18.29 0.43
C GLN A 118 4.67 18.87 -0.78
N LYS A 119 4.69 18.18 -1.93
CA LYS A 119 5.42 18.62 -3.13
C LYS A 119 4.45 18.85 -4.30
N PRO A 120 4.20 20.11 -4.70
CA PRO A 120 3.32 20.45 -5.83
C PRO A 120 3.72 19.80 -7.17
N HIS A 121 5.03 19.55 -7.36
CA HIS A 121 5.57 18.92 -8.56
C HIS A 121 5.59 17.37 -8.51
N ALA A 122 5.18 16.78 -7.39
CA ALA A 122 4.97 15.34 -7.26
C ALA A 122 3.89 15.01 -6.19
N PRO A 123 2.65 15.53 -6.30
CA PRO A 123 1.69 15.52 -5.19
C PRO A 123 1.44 14.12 -4.61
N LEU A 124 1.17 13.14 -5.49
CA LEU A 124 0.92 11.75 -5.09
C LEU A 124 2.13 11.08 -4.43
N ALA A 125 3.34 11.33 -4.95
CA ALA A 125 4.56 10.73 -4.39
C ALA A 125 5.04 11.44 -3.12
N SER A 126 4.53 12.65 -2.87
CA SER A 126 4.80 13.45 -1.68
C SER A 126 3.71 13.36 -0.63
N LEU A 127 2.76 12.45 -0.81
CA LEU A 127 1.72 12.22 0.19
C LEU A 127 2.38 11.75 1.48
N ASP A 128 2.18 12.52 2.54
CA ASP A 128 2.67 12.20 3.86
C ASP A 128 1.59 11.44 4.64
N ILE A 129 1.86 10.17 4.92
CA ILE A 129 0.91 9.29 5.61
C ILE A 129 0.79 9.65 7.10
N GLU A 130 1.84 10.20 7.70
CA GLU A 130 1.82 10.64 9.09
C GLU A 130 0.90 11.86 9.23
N GLN A 131 0.94 12.79 8.28
CA GLN A 131 0.02 13.94 8.25
C GLN A 131 -1.41 13.55 7.86
N LEU A 132 -1.59 12.48 7.08
CA LEU A 132 -2.90 11.97 6.71
C LEU A 132 -3.58 11.21 7.86
N GLN A 133 -2.81 10.63 8.79
CA GLN A 133 -3.30 9.75 9.86
C GLN A 133 -4.53 10.28 10.62
N PRO A 134 -4.60 11.56 11.04
CA PRO A 134 -5.75 12.06 11.79
C PRO A 134 -7.06 12.07 10.99
N PHE A 135 -6.99 12.02 9.66
CA PHE A 135 -8.12 12.13 8.75
C PHE A 135 -8.60 10.78 8.20
N CYS A 136 -7.95 9.67 8.55
CA CYS A 136 -8.32 8.35 8.03
C CYS A 136 -9.81 8.02 8.28
N ALA A 137 -10.32 8.32 9.49
CA ALA A 137 -11.69 8.02 9.88
C ALA A 137 -12.76 8.88 9.16
N ASP A 138 -12.39 10.03 8.61
CA ASP A 138 -13.33 10.89 7.87
C ASP A 138 -13.83 10.21 6.59
N CYS A 139 -12.98 9.36 5.99
CA CYS A 139 -13.30 8.57 4.79
C CYS A 139 -13.50 7.09 5.10
N HIS A 140 -12.80 6.53 6.10
CA HIS A 140 -12.83 5.12 6.50
C HIS A 140 -13.59 4.94 7.82
N GLY A 141 -14.76 5.57 7.93
CA GLY A 141 -15.56 5.56 9.16
C GLY A 141 -16.02 4.17 9.60
N GLU A 142 -16.33 3.28 8.65
CA GLU A 142 -16.71 1.90 8.96
C GLU A 142 -15.56 1.13 9.62
N GLN A 143 -14.34 1.26 9.09
CA GLN A 143 -13.16 0.58 9.62
C GLN A 143 -12.78 1.13 11.00
N ALA A 144 -12.91 2.45 11.20
CA ALA A 144 -12.73 3.08 12.50
C ALA A 144 -13.77 2.60 13.52
N ALA A 145 -15.03 2.49 13.12
CA ALA A 145 -16.11 1.97 13.96
C ALA A 145 -15.86 0.50 14.35
N GLN A 146 -15.44 -0.34 13.41
CA GLN A 146 -15.11 -1.76 13.67
C GLN A 146 -14.05 -1.91 14.78
N LEU A 147 -12.97 -1.12 14.75
CA LEU A 147 -11.95 -1.14 15.81
C LEU A 147 -12.47 -0.59 17.15
N ALA A 148 -13.35 0.41 17.11
CA ALA A 148 -13.94 1.01 18.31
C ALA A 148 -14.96 0.09 18.99
N ASP A 149 -15.79 -0.58 18.20
CA ASP A 149 -16.86 -1.47 18.65
C ASP A 149 -16.32 -2.84 19.11
N HIS A 150 -15.16 -3.26 18.59
CA HIS A 150 -14.50 -4.53 18.92
C HIS A 150 -13.08 -4.30 19.49
N PRO A 151 -12.96 -3.75 20.72
CA PRO A 151 -11.68 -3.34 21.28
C PRO A 151 -10.75 -4.52 21.54
N GLY A 152 -9.46 -4.31 21.28
CA GLY A 152 -8.38 -5.27 21.52
C GLY A 152 -7.02 -4.63 21.23
N SER A 153 -5.94 -5.40 21.20
CA SER A 153 -4.59 -4.81 20.99
C SER A 153 -4.43 -4.05 19.67
N HIS A 154 -5.25 -4.35 18.65
CA HIS A 154 -5.23 -3.62 17.37
C HIS A 154 -5.96 -2.28 17.44
N SER A 155 -6.92 -2.09 18.36
CA SER A 155 -7.60 -0.79 18.52
C SER A 155 -6.72 0.25 19.21
N GLU A 156 -5.59 -0.15 19.78
CA GLU A 156 -4.57 0.74 20.35
C GLU A 156 -3.59 1.28 19.30
N LEU A 157 -3.59 0.71 18.08
CA LEU A 157 -2.73 1.12 16.99
C LEU A 157 -3.37 2.26 16.18
N ALA A 158 -2.55 3.19 15.72
CA ALA A 158 -2.97 4.15 14.71
C ALA A 158 -3.14 3.44 13.35
N CYS A 159 -4.01 3.97 12.49
CA CYS A 159 -4.29 3.37 11.18
C CYS A 159 -3.01 3.16 10.34
N ASN A 160 -2.08 4.10 10.39
CA ASN A 160 -0.81 4.09 9.66
C ASN A 160 0.27 3.18 10.28
N ASP A 161 0.09 2.70 11.52
CA ASP A 161 0.99 1.68 12.10
C ASP A 161 0.91 0.38 11.30
N CYS A 162 -0.29 0.09 10.78
CA CYS A 162 -0.55 -1.03 9.89
C CYS A 162 -0.48 -0.58 8.41
N HIS A 163 -1.30 0.40 8.02
CA HIS A 163 -1.40 0.92 6.65
C HIS A 163 -0.29 1.93 6.33
N SER A 164 0.96 1.49 6.44
CA SER A 164 2.15 2.33 6.21
C SER A 164 2.47 2.52 4.72
N ASP A 165 3.50 3.31 4.43
CA ASP A 165 4.17 3.49 3.12
C ASP A 165 3.44 4.38 2.12
N ARG A 166 2.15 4.12 1.86
CA ARG A 166 1.33 4.92 0.93
C ARG A 166 -0.15 4.75 1.22
N HIS A 167 -0.94 5.74 0.86
CA HIS A 167 -2.39 5.66 0.96
C HIS A 167 -2.92 4.52 0.09
N GLY A 168 -3.81 3.72 0.66
CA GLY A 168 -4.32 2.49 0.05
C GLY A 168 -3.37 1.29 0.12
N HIS A 169 -2.25 1.37 0.84
CA HIS A 169 -1.44 0.19 1.13
C HIS A 169 -2.21 -0.75 2.08
N ILE A 170 -2.30 -2.03 1.72
CA ILE A 170 -2.84 -3.08 2.59
C ILE A 170 -1.65 -3.95 3.03
N PRO A 171 -1.27 -3.90 4.32
CA PRO A 171 -0.14 -4.64 4.86
C PRO A 171 -0.47 -6.12 4.99
N LYS A 172 0.57 -6.97 5.06
CA LYS A 172 0.38 -8.39 5.39
C LYS A 172 0.24 -8.60 6.89
N CYS A 173 -0.71 -9.43 7.33
CA CYS A 173 -0.85 -9.81 8.75
C CYS A 173 0.46 -10.41 9.31
N THR A 174 1.18 -11.16 8.48
CA THR A 174 2.44 -11.83 8.81
C THR A 174 3.63 -10.89 8.97
N LYS A 175 3.47 -9.57 8.74
CA LYS A 175 4.49 -8.57 9.10
C LYS A 175 4.75 -8.56 10.61
N CYS A 176 3.72 -8.81 11.42
CA CYS A 176 3.81 -8.87 12.88
C CYS A 176 3.42 -10.25 13.43
N HIS A 177 2.51 -10.98 12.76
CA HIS A 177 2.09 -12.32 13.16
C HIS A 177 2.87 -13.40 12.40
N GLU A 178 4.14 -13.59 12.76
CA GLU A 178 5.07 -14.49 12.04
C GLU A 178 4.63 -15.96 12.03
N THR A 179 3.92 -16.39 13.09
CA THR A 179 3.47 -17.78 13.25
C THR A 179 1.93 -17.83 13.27
N PRO A 180 1.27 -17.92 12.10
CA PRO A 180 -0.17 -18.10 12.04
C PRO A 180 -0.58 -19.47 12.62
N HIS A 181 -1.79 -19.53 13.19
CA HIS A 181 -2.37 -20.78 13.71
C HIS A 181 -2.97 -21.67 12.60
N THR A 182 -2.80 -21.28 11.34
CA THR A 182 -3.18 -22.05 10.17
C THR A 182 -2.00 -22.12 9.20
N THR A 183 -2.11 -22.94 8.17
CA THR A 183 -1.13 -22.97 7.08
C THR A 183 -1.25 -21.76 6.14
N TYR A 184 -2.21 -20.85 6.36
CA TYR A 184 -2.37 -19.65 5.55
C TYR A 184 -1.29 -18.63 5.89
N VAL A 185 -0.70 -18.06 4.84
CA VAL A 185 0.37 -17.06 4.97
C VAL A 185 0.01 -15.72 4.30
N ASP A 186 -1.18 -15.63 3.72
CA ASP A 186 -1.71 -14.42 3.10
C ASP A 186 -2.93 -13.89 3.86
N ASN A 187 -3.24 -12.61 3.64
CA ASN A 187 -4.36 -11.95 4.31
C ASN A 187 -5.68 -12.61 3.98
N LYS A 188 -5.84 -13.17 2.78
CA LYS A 188 -7.09 -13.81 2.37
C LYS A 188 -7.39 -15.03 3.23
N GLY A 189 -6.38 -15.84 3.55
CA GLY A 189 -6.56 -16.98 4.44
C GLY A 189 -6.81 -16.56 5.89
N CYS A 190 -6.14 -15.52 6.39
CA CYS A 190 -6.42 -14.96 7.73
C CYS A 190 -7.87 -14.42 7.82
N THR A 191 -8.26 -13.62 6.83
CA THR A 191 -9.58 -12.98 6.75
C THR A 191 -10.70 -13.89 6.30
N ALA A 192 -10.41 -15.15 6.00
CA ALA A 192 -11.43 -16.17 5.82
C ALA A 192 -12.18 -16.48 7.14
N CYS A 193 -11.56 -16.18 8.28
CA CYS A 193 -12.13 -16.37 9.61
C CYS A 193 -12.10 -15.10 10.46
N HIS A 194 -11.07 -14.24 10.33
CA HIS A 194 -10.88 -13.06 11.18
C HIS A 194 -10.94 -11.76 10.37
N PRO A 195 -11.97 -10.92 10.54
CA PRO A 195 -12.01 -9.61 9.90
C PRO A 195 -10.81 -8.73 10.31
N ALA A 196 -10.24 -7.97 9.38
CA ALA A 196 -8.97 -7.26 9.61
C ALA A 196 -9.03 -6.22 10.75
N HIS A 197 -10.16 -5.53 10.90
CA HIS A 197 -10.40 -4.51 11.92
C HIS A 197 -11.16 -5.05 13.14
N MET A 198 -11.43 -6.36 13.17
CA MET A 198 -12.08 -7.06 14.29
C MET A 198 -11.44 -8.44 14.46
N PRO A 199 -10.10 -8.55 14.60
CA PRO A 199 -9.40 -9.83 14.46
C PRO A 199 -9.71 -10.84 15.57
N GLN A 200 -10.34 -10.43 16.67
CA GLN A 200 -10.81 -11.33 17.71
C GLN A 200 -12.17 -11.98 17.38
N GLU A 201 -12.94 -11.36 16.50
CA GLU A 201 -14.18 -11.93 16.01
C GLU A 201 -13.88 -13.07 15.03
N LEU A 202 -14.69 -14.12 15.09
CA LEU A 202 -14.57 -15.28 14.19
C LEU A 202 -15.79 -15.36 13.28
N HIS A 203 -15.64 -14.82 12.08
CA HIS A 203 -16.61 -14.87 11.00
C HIS A 203 -16.05 -15.72 9.88
N TYR A 204 -16.64 -16.88 9.65
CA TYR A 204 -16.23 -17.75 8.57
C TYR A 204 -17.38 -18.01 7.59
N GLY A 205 -17.01 -18.18 6.33
CA GLY A 205 -17.97 -18.55 5.29
C GLY A 205 -18.43 -20.01 5.40
N PRO A 206 -19.44 -20.41 4.62
CA PRO A 206 -20.04 -21.75 4.67
C PRO A 206 -19.15 -22.86 4.07
N ARG A 207 -17.87 -22.57 3.76
CA ARG A 207 -16.97 -23.46 3.02
C ARG A 207 -15.58 -23.54 3.66
N ILE A 208 -15.52 -23.71 4.96
CA ILE A 208 -14.28 -24.06 5.69
C ILE A 208 -14.14 -25.58 5.77
N ASP A 209 -12.93 -26.07 5.54
CA ASP A 209 -12.60 -27.49 5.68
C ASP A 209 -12.55 -27.91 7.16
N ASN A 210 -13.07 -29.09 7.49
CA ASN A 210 -13.08 -29.62 8.85
C ASN A 210 -11.67 -29.76 9.43
N ALA A 211 -10.64 -29.97 8.61
CA ALA A 211 -9.25 -30.04 9.05
C ALA A 211 -8.78 -28.73 9.71
N ILE A 212 -9.30 -27.58 9.26
CA ILE A 212 -8.97 -26.27 9.83
C ILE A 212 -9.59 -26.18 11.24
N CYS A 213 -10.87 -26.55 11.38
CA CYS A 213 -11.54 -26.61 12.67
C CYS A 213 -10.85 -27.60 13.62
N ALA A 214 -10.46 -28.76 13.11
CA ALA A 214 -9.77 -29.82 13.86
C ALA A 214 -8.36 -29.41 14.31
N GLY A 215 -7.75 -28.39 13.69
CA GLY A 215 -6.49 -27.82 14.15
C GLY A 215 -6.58 -27.28 15.59
N CYS A 216 -7.74 -26.73 15.97
CA CYS A 216 -8.03 -26.31 17.34
C CYS A 216 -8.89 -27.33 18.09
N HIS A 217 -9.82 -28.00 17.39
CA HIS A 217 -10.81 -28.93 17.96
C HIS A 217 -10.49 -30.39 17.63
N ALA A 218 -9.27 -30.84 17.94
CA ALA A 218 -8.78 -32.14 17.51
C ALA A 218 -9.67 -33.31 17.96
N GLY A 219 -10.16 -33.28 19.20
CA GLY A 219 -11.05 -34.29 19.77
C GLY A 219 -12.40 -34.36 19.05
N THR A 220 -13.04 -33.22 18.84
CA THR A 220 -14.32 -33.12 18.11
C THR A 220 -14.17 -33.57 16.66
N GLY A 221 -13.09 -33.16 15.99
CA GLY A 221 -12.78 -33.61 14.63
C GLY A 221 -12.50 -35.12 14.55
N ALA A 222 -11.99 -35.74 15.60
CA ALA A 222 -11.86 -37.21 15.68
C ALA A 222 -13.24 -37.87 15.84
N LYS A 223 -14.07 -37.39 16.78
CA LYS A 223 -15.45 -37.89 16.98
C LYS A 223 -16.26 -37.86 15.68
N LEU A 224 -16.20 -36.76 14.92
CA LEU A 224 -16.89 -36.63 13.62
C LEU A 224 -16.41 -37.64 12.60
N ARG A 225 -15.09 -37.88 12.50
CA ARG A 225 -14.52 -38.87 11.58
C ARG A 225 -14.84 -40.31 11.98
N GLU A 226 -14.99 -40.59 13.27
CA GLU A 226 -15.39 -41.90 13.78
C GLU A 226 -16.90 -42.16 13.63
N GLY A 227 -17.70 -41.10 13.51
CA GLY A 227 -19.14 -41.18 13.32
C GLY A 227 -19.52 -41.98 12.07
N ARG A 228 -20.52 -42.86 12.23
CA ARG A 228 -21.02 -43.71 11.13
C ARG A 228 -22.34 -43.20 10.51
N SER A 229 -22.87 -42.10 11.02
CA SER A 229 -24.11 -41.48 10.52
C SER A 229 -23.84 -40.60 9.30
N ALA A 230 -24.89 -40.17 8.60
CA ALA A 230 -24.73 -39.22 7.49
C ALA A 230 -24.12 -37.86 7.93
N HIS A 231 -24.24 -37.51 9.22
CA HIS A 231 -23.67 -36.27 9.74
C HIS A 231 -22.13 -36.26 9.72
N SER A 232 -21.46 -37.44 9.73
CA SER A 232 -20.00 -37.48 9.63
C SER A 232 -19.46 -37.00 8.28
N MET A 233 -20.32 -36.92 7.26
CA MET A 233 -19.98 -36.36 5.95
C MET A 233 -20.18 -34.83 5.88
N LEU A 234 -20.77 -34.21 6.89
CA LEU A 234 -21.04 -32.78 6.91
C LEU A 234 -19.78 -31.99 7.29
N ARG A 235 -19.72 -30.76 6.77
CA ARG A 235 -18.72 -29.80 7.24
C ARG A 235 -19.14 -29.24 8.60
N CYS A 236 -18.17 -28.90 9.46
CA CYS A 236 -18.42 -28.25 10.74
C CYS A 236 -19.29 -27.00 10.56
N VAL A 237 -18.96 -26.18 9.55
CA VAL A 237 -19.66 -24.93 9.22
C VAL A 237 -21.04 -25.11 8.61
N PHE A 238 -21.44 -26.34 8.28
CA PHE A 238 -22.83 -26.61 7.89
C PHE A 238 -23.75 -26.55 9.10
N CYS A 239 -23.32 -27.11 10.24
CA CYS A 239 -24.06 -27.04 11.49
C CYS A 239 -23.76 -25.73 12.23
N HIS A 240 -22.49 -25.40 12.38
CA HIS A 240 -22.03 -24.17 13.04
C HIS A 240 -21.99 -23.01 12.05
N SER A 241 -23.14 -22.62 11.49
CA SER A 241 -23.21 -21.58 10.46
C SER A 241 -22.96 -20.17 11.02
N ASP A 242 -22.56 -19.26 10.12
CA ASP A 242 -22.46 -17.80 10.32
C ASP A 242 -21.38 -17.31 11.27
N HIS A 243 -21.29 -17.85 12.48
CA HIS A 243 -20.31 -17.47 13.49
C HIS A 243 -19.84 -18.69 14.30
N HIS A 244 -18.65 -18.58 14.87
CA HIS A 244 -18.10 -19.62 15.73
C HIS A 244 -18.97 -19.90 16.94
N GLY A 245 -19.19 -21.17 17.24
CA GLY A 245 -19.99 -21.59 18.38
C GLY A 245 -21.50 -21.58 18.15
N ALA A 246 -21.98 -21.19 16.96
CA ALA A 246 -23.39 -21.34 16.58
C ALA A 246 -23.81 -22.81 16.70
N ILE A 247 -24.78 -23.15 17.54
CA ILE A 247 -25.27 -24.53 17.69
C ILE A 247 -26.74 -24.56 17.28
N PRO A 248 -27.09 -25.23 16.17
CA PRO A 248 -28.47 -25.33 15.72
C PRO A 248 -29.24 -26.31 16.60
N ALA A 249 -30.55 -26.13 16.69
CA ALA A 249 -31.41 -27.14 17.24
C ALA A 249 -31.53 -28.31 16.24
N CYS A 250 -31.69 -29.55 16.73
CA CYS A 250 -31.86 -30.70 15.83
C CYS A 250 -33.08 -30.52 14.90
N GLN A 251 -34.10 -29.86 15.43
CA GLN A 251 -35.37 -29.59 14.77
C GLN A 251 -35.24 -28.61 13.60
N ASP A 252 -34.20 -27.77 13.57
CA ASP A 252 -33.97 -26.81 12.49
C ASP A 252 -33.80 -27.50 11.12
N CYS A 253 -33.33 -28.76 11.14
CA CYS A 253 -33.17 -29.60 9.96
C CYS A 253 -34.11 -30.81 9.93
N HIS A 254 -34.41 -31.42 11.08
CA HIS A 254 -35.15 -32.69 11.16
C HIS A 254 -36.63 -32.53 11.50
N GLY A 255 -37.09 -31.33 11.88
CA GLY A 255 -38.43 -31.14 12.43
C GLY A 255 -38.65 -31.98 13.69
N ILE A 256 -39.81 -32.64 13.78
CA ILE A 256 -40.17 -33.49 14.92
C ILE A 256 -40.41 -34.93 14.41
N PRO A 257 -39.38 -35.80 14.46
CA PRO A 257 -39.48 -37.16 13.91
C PRO A 257 -40.17 -38.18 14.84
N HIS A 258 -40.37 -37.82 16.12
CA HIS A 258 -40.95 -38.70 17.14
C HIS A 258 -42.29 -38.16 17.65
N SER A 259 -43.11 -39.05 18.19
CA SER A 259 -44.39 -38.69 18.83
C SER A 259 -44.16 -37.91 20.13
N GLU A 260 -45.13 -37.07 20.49
CA GLU A 260 -45.10 -36.25 21.71
C GLU A 260 -44.80 -37.05 22.99
N GLY A 261 -45.35 -38.26 23.13
CA GLY A 261 -45.10 -39.10 24.31
C GLY A 261 -43.62 -39.44 24.53
N ILE A 262 -42.86 -39.72 23.47
CA ILE A 262 -41.40 -39.97 23.58
C ILE A 262 -40.69 -38.66 23.97
N LEU A 263 -41.09 -37.53 23.40
CA LEU A 263 -40.43 -36.25 23.66
C LEU A 263 -40.71 -35.72 25.07
N GLN A 264 -41.80 -36.14 25.72
CA GLN A 264 -42.10 -35.79 27.12
C GLN A 264 -41.28 -36.61 28.13
N ASP A 265 -40.86 -37.83 27.76
CA ASP A 265 -40.13 -38.74 28.66
C ASP A 265 -38.61 -38.48 28.73
N PHE A 266 -38.05 -37.66 27.83
CA PHE A 266 -36.61 -37.37 27.74
C PHE A 266 -36.30 -35.87 27.70
N SER A 267 -35.10 -35.50 28.13
CA SER A 267 -34.68 -34.10 28.22
C SER A 267 -34.22 -33.52 26.88
N GLY A 268 -33.83 -34.37 25.94
CA GLY A 268 -33.49 -33.96 24.58
C GLY A 268 -33.06 -35.12 23.69
N CYS A 269 -32.84 -34.81 22.40
CA CYS A 269 -32.49 -35.78 21.37
C CYS A 269 -31.23 -36.59 21.75
N GLN A 270 -30.27 -35.95 22.40
CA GLN A 270 -28.99 -36.54 22.81
C GLN A 270 -29.10 -37.67 23.84
N ASP A 271 -30.21 -37.78 24.57
CA ASP A 271 -30.41 -38.86 25.56
C ASP A 271 -30.42 -40.25 24.88
N CYS A 272 -30.83 -40.30 23.61
CA CYS A 272 -30.83 -41.50 22.78
C CYS A 272 -29.89 -41.42 21.58
N HIS A 273 -29.63 -40.21 21.06
CA HIS A 273 -28.75 -40.02 19.90
C HIS A 273 -27.29 -39.74 20.26
N GLY A 274 -26.97 -39.42 21.51
CA GLY A 274 -25.60 -39.18 21.99
C GLY A 274 -24.99 -37.85 21.54
N ASP A 275 -23.65 -37.77 21.57
CA ASP A 275 -22.87 -36.59 21.16
C ASP A 275 -23.20 -36.20 19.70
N PRO A 276 -23.58 -34.95 19.40
CA PRO A 276 -23.93 -34.49 18.04
C PRO A 276 -22.82 -34.71 17.00
N HIS A 277 -21.56 -34.81 17.42
CA HIS A 277 -20.43 -35.05 16.53
C HIS A 277 -20.19 -36.53 16.27
N ARG A 278 -20.81 -37.46 17.00
CA ARG A 278 -20.64 -38.91 16.81
C ARG A 278 -21.95 -39.62 16.47
N LEU A 279 -23.05 -39.11 17.00
CA LEU A 279 -24.42 -39.64 16.96
C LEU A 279 -24.48 -41.13 17.31
N SER A 280 -23.80 -41.50 18.40
CA SER A 280 -23.84 -42.84 18.97
C SER A 280 -23.78 -42.76 20.49
N LEU A 281 -24.56 -43.61 21.16
CA LEU A 281 -24.46 -43.81 22.61
C LEU A 281 -23.13 -44.52 22.90
N GLY A 282 -22.17 -43.79 23.45
CA GLY A 282 -20.85 -44.25 23.89
C GLY A 282 -20.34 -43.33 25.00
N ALA A 283 -19.42 -43.82 25.84
CA ALA A 283 -18.98 -43.12 27.05
C ALA A 283 -18.60 -41.65 26.75
N SER A 284 -19.33 -40.75 27.40
CA SER A 284 -18.98 -39.34 27.51
C SER A 284 -17.72 -39.24 28.36
N ASP A 285 -16.58 -38.96 27.73
CA ASP A 285 -15.41 -38.39 28.40
C ASP A 285 -15.66 -36.91 28.70
#